data_AF-A0A8S3A0W2-F1
#
_entry.id   AF-A0A8S3A0W2-F1
#
_cell.length_a   1.000
_cell.length_b   1.000
_cell.length_c   1.000
_cell.angle_alpha   90.00
_cell.angle_beta   90.00
_cell.angle_gamma   90.00
#
_symmetry.space_group_name_H-M   'P 1'
#
loop_
_entity.id
_entity.type
_entity.pdbx_description
1 polymer ?
#
loop_
_entity_poly.entity_id
_entity_poly.type
_entity_poly.pdbx_seq_one_letter_code
_entity_poly.pdbx_strand_id
1 'polypeptide(L)' 'ADIVGPEGSSIEPVGWAEADVTLAGQTVRHPVILARKFNQKLLLGTDFMFEIGLVLDIQDR' A
#
# COMPACT_ATOMS: atom_id res chain seq x y z
N ALA A 1 8.24 -13.84 -7.10
CA ALA A 1 9.02 -12.98 -8.01
C ALA A 1 8.91 -11.55 -7.50
N ASP A 2 9.97 -10.76 -7.62
CA ASP A 2 9.98 -9.37 -7.17
C ASP A 2 8.91 -8.55 -7.88
N ILE A 3 8.33 -7.58 -7.17
CA ILE A 3 7.47 -6.56 -7.77
C ILE A 3 8.40 -5.42 -8.19
N VAL A 4 8.58 -5.25 -9.50
CA VAL A 4 9.51 -4.26 -10.06
C VAL A 4 8.75 -2.98 -10.38
N GLY A 5 9.22 -1.87 -9.81
CA GLY A 5 8.71 -0.53 -10.07
C GLY A 5 9.57 0.24 -11.09
N PRO A 6 9.24 1.53 -11.30
CA PRO A 6 10.05 2.43 -12.13
C PRO A 6 11.49 2.55 -11.61
N GLU A 7 12.41 2.93 -12.49
CA GLU A 7 13.80 3.28 -12.15
C GLU A 7 14.63 2.17 -11.47
N GLY A 8 14.25 0.91 -11.69
CA GLY A 8 14.96 -0.24 -11.11
C GLY A 8 14.66 -0.49 -9.64
N SER A 9 13.64 0.19 -9.08
CA SER A 9 13.12 -0.15 -7.75
C SER A 9 12.51 -1.56 -7.78
N SER A 10 12.78 -2.36 -6.74
CA SER A 10 12.11 -3.64 -6.57
C SER A 10 11.64 -3.81 -5.13
N ILE A 11 10.50 -4.45 -4.99
CA ILE A 11 9.93 -4.87 -3.72
C ILE A 11 10.04 -6.39 -3.69
N GLU A 12 10.75 -6.92 -2.69
CA GLU A 12 10.88 -8.35 -2.45
C GLU A 12 9.71 -8.81 -1.56
N PRO A 13 8.67 -9.48 -2.10
CA PRO A 13 7.54 -9.94 -1.31
C PRO A 13 7.97 -11.13 -0.47
N VAL A 14 7.74 -11.06 0.84
CA VAL A 14 8.07 -12.13 1.80
C VAL A 14 6.84 -12.86 2.32
N GLY A 15 5.64 -12.37 2.02
CA GLY A 15 4.40 -13.04 2.37
C GLY A 15 3.16 -12.21 2.07
N TRP A 16 2.02 -12.84 2.32
CA TRP A 16 0.69 -12.23 2.25
C TRP A 16 0.03 -12.39 3.61
N ALA A 17 -0.75 -11.40 4.03
CA ALA A 17 -1.52 -11.45 5.27
C ALA A 17 -2.85 -10.73 5.11
N GLU A 18 -3.80 -11.00 6.01
CA GLU A 18 -4.97 -10.15 6.20
C GLU A 18 -4.67 -9.19 7.35
N ALA A 19 -4.89 -7.89 7.15
CA ALA A 19 -4.63 -6.88 8.17
C ALA A 19 -5.86 -5.98 8.37
N ASP A 20 -6.15 -5.63 9.62
CA ASP A 20 -7.11 -4.57 9.94
C ASP A 20 -6.43 -3.22 9.73
N VAL A 21 -6.87 -2.47 8.72
CA VAL A 21 -6.34 -1.16 8.38
C VAL A 21 -7.32 -0.09 8.85
N THR A 22 -6.88 0.76 9.78
CA THR A 22 -7.69 1.87 10.28
C THR A 22 -7.23 3.20 9.67
N LEU A 23 -8.10 3.85 8.91
CA LEU A 23 -7.87 5.17 8.32
C LEU A 23 -9.11 6.06 8.50
N ALA A 24 -8.92 7.31 8.90
CA ALA A 24 -10.00 8.29 9.07
C ALA A 24 -11.19 7.79 9.95
N GLY A 25 -10.92 6.93 10.94
CA GLY A 25 -11.93 6.38 11.85
C GLY A 25 -12.71 5.17 11.30
N GLN A 26 -12.40 4.70 10.10
CA GLN A 26 -12.95 3.46 9.55
C GLN A 26 -11.88 2.36 9.61
N THR A 27 -12.30 1.15 9.97
CA THR A 27 -11.44 -0.04 9.98
C THR A 27 -11.93 -1.00 8.92
N VAL A 28 -11.04 -1.37 8.01
CA VAL A 28 -11.30 -2.30 6.90
C VAL A 28 -10.30 -3.44 7.01
N ARG A 29 -10.77 -4.69 6.87
CA ARG A 29 -9.90 -5.86 6.82
C ARG A 29 -9.49 -6.09 5.38
N HIS A 30 -8.19 -5.98 5.09
CA HIS A 30 -7.65 -5.96 3.73
C HIS A 30 -6.47 -6.94 3.56
N PRO A 31 -6.35 -7.62 2.41
CA PRO A 31 -5.15 -8.37 2.06
C PRO A 31 -3.94 -7.43 1.87
N VAL A 32 -2.82 -7.74 2.52
CA VAL A 32 -1.58 -6.96 2.44
C VAL A 32 -0.40 -7.81 1.98
N ILE A 33 0.54 -7.15 1.31
CA ILE A 33 1.84 -7.73 0.92
C ILE A 33 2.86 -7.35 1.99
N LEU A 34 3.46 -8.35 2.61
CA LEU A 34 4.64 -8.17 3.46
C LEU A 34 5.86 -8.11 2.54
N ALA A 35 6.64 -7.05 2.66
CA ALA A 35 7.82 -6.83 1.82
C ALA A 35 9.07 -6.53 2.65
N ARG A 36 10.24 -6.86 2.10
CA ARG A 36 11.56 -6.47 2.65
C ARG A 36 12.25 -5.45 1.74
N LYS A 37 13.31 -4.85 2.28
CA LYS A 37 14.18 -3.87 1.57
C LYS A 37 13.41 -2.65 1.05
N PHE A 38 12.45 -2.20 1.83
CA PHE A 38 11.60 -1.08 1.48
C PHE A 38 11.97 0.13 2.35
N ASN A 39 12.28 1.26 1.73
CA ASN A 39 12.72 2.48 2.44
C ASN A 39 11.55 3.21 3.12
N GLN A 40 10.35 3.10 2.56
CA GLN A 40 9.13 3.63 3.14
C GLN A 40 8.52 2.61 4.10
N LYS A 41 7.74 3.07 5.08
CA LYS A 41 7.12 2.16 6.07
C LYS A 41 5.86 1.46 5.54
N LEU A 42 5.21 2.03 4.52
CA LEU A 42 3.94 1.56 3.97
C LEU A 42 3.74 2.12 2.55
N LEU A 43 3.10 1.35 1.68
CA LEU A 43 2.48 1.82 0.45
C LEU A 43 1.00 1.49 0.48
N LEU A 44 0.17 2.40 -0.02
CA LEU A 44 -1.25 2.14 -0.26
C LEU A 44 -1.41 1.73 -1.72
N GLY A 45 -1.86 0.50 -1.93
CA GLY A 45 -2.24 0.01 -3.25
C GLY A 45 -3.50 0.72 -3.76
N THR A 46 -3.65 0.79 -5.08
CA THR A 46 -4.82 1.39 -5.71
C THR A 46 -6.11 0.65 -5.36
N ASP A 47 -6.03 -0.66 -5.18
CA ASP A 47 -7.10 -1.52 -4.69
C ASP A 47 -7.66 -1.02 -3.35
N PHE A 48 -6.78 -0.82 -2.36
CA PHE A 48 -7.19 -0.33 -1.05
C PHE A 48 -7.71 1.11 -1.14
N MET A 49 -7.06 1.97 -1.92
CA MET A 49 -7.50 3.36 -2.12
C MET A 49 -8.92 3.45 -2.71
N PHE A 50 -9.27 2.58 -3.65
CA PHE A 50 -10.64 2.50 -4.18
C PHE A 50 -11.64 2.00 -3.15
N GLU A 51 -11.27 1.00 -2.35
CA GLU A 51 -12.14 0.42 -1.33
C GLU A 51 -12.56 1.44 -0.27
N ILE A 52 -11.62 2.28 0.18
CA ILE A 52 -11.92 3.33 1.17
C ILE A 52 -12.46 4.63 0.55
N GLY A 53 -12.63 4.68 -0.78
CA GLY A 53 -13.06 5.89 -1.48
C GLY A 53 -12.10 7.07 -1.33
N LEU A 54 -10.79 6.81 -1.31
CA LEU A 54 -9.78 7.85 -1.14
C LEU A 54 -9.79 8.81 -2.34
N VAL A 55 -9.91 10.11 -2.06
CA VAL A 55 -9.73 11.18 -3.05
C VAL A 55 -8.43 11.91 -2.71
N LEU A 56 -7.50 11.92 -3.66
CA LEU A 56 -6.25 12.69 -3.56
C LEU A 56 -6.48 14.10 -4.14
N ASP A 57 -6.62 15.09 -3.25
CA ASP A 57 -6.59 16.50 -3.63
C ASP A 57 -5.15 17.02 -3.56
N ILE A 58 -4.51 17.18 -4.72
CA ILE A 58 -3.14 17.70 -4.83
C ILE A 58 -3.23 19.19 -5.11
N GLN A 59 -3.04 19.99 -4.07
CA GLN A 59 -3.00 21.45 -4.20
C GLN A 59 -1.56 21.91 -4.41
N ASP A 60 -1.27 22.35 -5.64
CA ASP A 60 -0.01 23.02 -5.97
C ASP A 60 -0.03 24.41 -5.31
N ARG A 61 0.97 24.71 -4.49
CA ARG A 61 1.12 26.03 -3.84
C ARG A 61 2.05 26.93 -4.64
#